data_AF-A0A382PVQ9-F1
#
_entry.id   AF-A0A382PVQ9-F1
#
_cell.length_a   1.000
_cell.length_b   1.000
_cell.length_c   1.000
_cell.angle_alpha   90.00
_cell.angle_beta   90.00
_cell.angle_gamma   90.00
#
_symmetry.space_group_name_H-M   'P 1'
#
loop_
_entity.id
_entity.type
_entity.pdbx_description
1 polymer ?
#
loop_
_entity_poly.entity_id
_entity_poly.type
_entity_poly.pdbx_seq_one_letter_code
_entity_poly.pdbx_strand_id
1 'polypeptide(L)'
;MRYAIRLLRSCQYTGNGNSFIRRTNSVGGLKYLEINPLKRQNEVFQTNLQEREMLAFAKDITQSQPKTSKESENDELKQYMEYQRKLNHERLVYHALDYAKNHLQLNTQKLEGDEKKLRDYLKSAFPISHRFADAEKIILLLRKLVNGHNSTNNWYRMNAYFHALVYDSMKRFVKIHNQLVLESPEKAKEYGVSEGIQIDFDDWAYLYFPDLDFHIGRDLGYTHYPFAKRNKAIEDEIENKMKAGSSREEALKSIKDDYEMDDSSIKVLLGKPVSTEDTELFFTSVE
;
A
#
# COMPACT_ATOMS: atom_id res chain seq x y z
N MET A 1 -14.69 3.51 -18.86
CA MET A 1 -15.55 4.51 -18.17
C MET A 1 -16.69 3.82 -17.39
N ARG A 2 -16.35 2.86 -16.51
CA ARG A 2 -17.28 2.10 -15.65
C ARG A 2 -16.58 1.69 -14.34
N TYR A 3 -16.07 2.64 -13.57
CA TYR A 3 -15.44 2.37 -12.26
C TYR A 3 -15.89 3.32 -11.14
N ALA A 4 -16.85 4.19 -11.38
CA ALA A 4 -17.41 5.07 -10.35
C ALA A 4 -18.88 4.71 -10.14
N ILE A 5 -19.16 3.97 -9.07
CA ILE A 5 -20.39 3.85 -8.25
C ILE A 5 -20.28 2.49 -7.54
N ARG A 6 -19.71 2.47 -6.33
CA ARG A 6 -19.85 1.34 -5.40
C ARG A 6 -19.48 1.82 -4.00
N LEU A 7 -20.51 1.97 -3.17
CA LEU A 7 -20.55 1.80 -1.70
C LEU A 7 -21.59 2.74 -1.08
N LEU A 8 -22.86 2.36 -1.18
CA LEU A 8 -23.90 2.75 -0.23
C LEU A 8 -24.71 1.49 0.08
N ARG A 9 -24.27 0.71 1.06
CA ARG A 9 -25.08 -0.26 1.83
C ARG A 9 -24.19 -0.97 2.85
N SER A 10 -24.11 -0.41 4.06
CA SER A 10 -24.10 -1.14 5.34
C SER A 10 -23.59 -0.23 6.45
N CYS A 11 -24.51 0.48 7.12
CA CYS A 11 -24.27 0.97 8.48
C CYS A 11 -25.61 1.03 9.20
N GLN A 12 -25.86 0.02 10.04
CA GLN A 12 -26.91 0.05 11.05
C GLN A 12 -26.40 -0.61 12.34
N TYR A 13 -26.56 0.12 13.45
CA TYR A 13 -26.73 -0.28 14.87
C TYR A 13 -25.47 -0.53 15.76
N THR A 14 -25.19 0.38 16.73
CA THR A 14 -25.48 0.43 18.22
C THR A 14 -24.37 -0.21 19.08
N GLY A 15 -23.91 0.23 20.26
CA GLY A 15 -24.27 1.25 21.25
C GLY A 15 -23.67 0.85 22.64
N ASN A 16 -23.52 1.81 23.57
CA ASN A 16 -23.18 1.73 25.01
C ASN A 16 -21.73 1.78 25.52
N GLY A 17 -21.52 2.62 26.55
CA GLY A 17 -20.27 2.81 27.29
C GLY A 17 -20.45 2.90 28.81
N ASN A 18 -19.34 3.07 29.54
CA ASN A 18 -19.16 3.61 30.93
C ASN A 18 -17.66 3.44 31.32
N SER A 19 -16.83 4.46 31.56
CA SER A 19 -16.67 5.41 32.70
C SER A 19 -15.78 4.88 33.85
N PHE A 20 -14.64 5.54 34.12
CA PHE A 20 -13.99 5.65 35.45
C PHE A 20 -13.00 6.83 35.52
N ILE A 21 -12.98 7.54 36.67
CA ILE A 21 -12.18 8.73 37.00
C ILE A 21 -11.10 8.37 38.05
N ARG A 22 -9.88 8.91 37.93
CA ARG A 22 -9.00 9.16 39.10
C ARG A 22 -8.14 10.42 38.90
N ARG A 23 -8.11 11.28 39.93
CA ARG A 23 -7.29 12.49 40.07
C ARG A 23 -5.94 12.17 40.71
N THR A 24 -4.87 12.87 40.32
CA THR A 24 -3.83 13.39 41.24
C THR A 24 -3.24 14.71 40.71
N ASN A 25 -2.86 15.60 41.64
CA ASN A 25 -2.40 16.97 41.43
C ASN A 25 -0.85 17.07 41.35
N SER A 26 -0.40 18.01 40.50
CA SER A 26 0.84 18.83 40.43
C SER A 26 2.03 18.56 41.38
N VAL A 27 3.30 18.74 40.98
CA VAL A 27 3.95 20.03 40.62
C VAL A 27 5.22 19.82 39.74
N GLY A 28 5.40 20.63 38.69
CA GLY A 28 6.73 20.99 38.14
C GLY A 28 7.02 20.68 36.66
N GLY A 29 6.60 21.57 35.75
CA GLY A 29 7.24 21.81 34.43
C GLY A 29 6.99 20.80 33.30
N LEU A 30 6.32 21.25 32.22
CA LEU A 30 5.94 20.54 30.98
C LEU A 30 4.80 19.50 31.14
N LYS A 31 3.56 19.96 30.94
CA LYS A 31 2.38 19.10 30.79
C LYS A 31 2.39 18.47 29.39
N TYR A 32 2.72 17.18 29.31
CA TYR A 32 2.19 16.34 28.25
C TYR A 32 0.67 16.23 28.46
N LEU A 33 -0.11 16.71 27.48
CA LEU A 33 -1.54 16.48 27.42
C LEU A 33 -1.75 15.02 27.01
N GLU A 34 -1.87 14.11 27.98
CA GLU A 34 -2.54 12.82 27.76
C GLU A 34 -4.01 13.10 27.48
N ILE A 35 -4.34 13.26 26.20
CA ILE A 35 -5.72 13.35 25.73
C ILE A 35 -6.24 11.91 25.64
N ASN A 36 -7.17 11.57 26.52
CA ASN A 36 -7.87 10.30 26.53
C ASN A 36 -8.51 10.03 25.14
N PRO A 37 -8.03 9.05 24.34
CA PRO A 37 -8.29 9.01 22.89
C PRO A 37 -9.74 8.68 22.52
N LEU A 38 -10.49 8.02 23.40
CA LEU A 38 -11.69 7.27 23.00
C LEU A 38 -12.96 8.11 22.83
N LYS A 39 -13.07 9.30 23.46
CA LYS A 39 -14.28 10.14 23.36
C LYS A 39 -14.20 11.23 22.30
N ARG A 40 -13.01 11.80 22.07
CA ARG A 40 -12.81 12.82 21.02
C ARG A 40 -12.70 12.19 19.63
N GLN A 41 -12.38 10.89 19.55
CA GLN A 41 -12.41 10.15 18.30
C GLN A 41 -13.80 10.08 17.68
N ASN A 42 -14.89 9.85 18.41
CA ASN A 42 -16.20 9.64 17.78
C ASN A 42 -16.82 10.89 17.13
N GLU A 43 -16.69 12.09 17.72
CA GLU A 43 -17.25 13.31 17.14
C GLU A 43 -16.37 13.88 16.00
N VAL A 44 -15.04 13.75 16.12
CA VAL A 44 -14.09 14.13 15.06
C VAL A 44 -14.07 13.10 13.93
N PHE A 45 -14.38 11.82 14.19
CA PHE A 45 -14.50 10.79 13.15
C PHE A 45 -15.72 11.00 12.25
N GLN A 46 -16.85 11.48 12.78
CA GLN A 46 -18.05 11.69 11.96
C GLN A 46 -17.95 12.94 11.09
N THR A 47 -17.34 14.02 11.60
CA THR A 47 -17.12 15.25 10.81
C THR A 47 -16.01 15.09 9.78
N ASN A 48 -14.95 14.32 10.07
CA ASN A 48 -13.91 13.99 9.08
C ASN A 48 -14.29 12.87 8.10
N LEU A 49 -15.43 12.18 8.29
CA LEU A 49 -15.83 11.12 7.36
C LEU A 49 -16.22 11.69 5.99
N GLN A 50 -16.91 12.85 5.97
CA GLN A 50 -17.30 13.53 4.72
C GLN A 50 -16.12 14.22 4.00
N GLU A 51 -15.08 14.65 4.73
CA GLU A 51 -13.85 15.16 4.11
C GLU A 51 -12.95 14.02 3.59
N ARG A 52 -12.93 12.86 4.27
CA ARG A 52 -12.22 11.66 3.82
C ARG A 52 -12.91 10.95 2.66
N GLU A 53 -14.23 11.07 2.51
CA GLU A 53 -14.97 10.63 1.32
C GLU A 53 -14.46 11.29 0.03
N MET A 54 -13.84 12.47 0.10
CA MET A 54 -13.27 13.16 -1.08
C MET A 54 -11.86 12.72 -1.49
N LEU A 55 -11.18 11.85 -0.72
CA LEU A 55 -9.81 11.39 -0.99
C LEU A 55 -9.69 9.89 -1.25
N ALA A 56 -10.80 9.15 -1.18
CA ALA A 56 -10.81 7.69 -1.28
C ALA A 56 -11.06 7.22 -2.72
N PHE A 57 -10.06 7.36 -3.60
CA PHE A 57 -9.95 6.59 -4.84
C PHE A 57 -8.48 6.37 -5.15
N ALA A 58 -8.14 5.26 -5.81
CA ALA A 58 -6.88 5.12 -6.55
C ALA A 58 -6.82 6.27 -7.56
N LYS A 59 -6.26 7.40 -7.14
CA LYS A 59 -6.10 8.58 -7.99
C LYS A 59 -5.25 8.16 -9.17
N ASP A 60 -5.54 8.75 -10.33
CA ASP A 60 -4.75 8.45 -11.51
C ASP A 60 -3.31 8.88 -11.26
N ILE A 61 -2.34 7.97 -11.31
CA ILE A 61 -0.92 8.32 -11.11
C ILE A 61 -0.43 9.37 -12.13
N THR A 62 -1.13 9.54 -13.25
CA THR A 62 -0.84 10.58 -14.25
C THR A 62 -1.34 11.98 -13.83
N GLN A 63 -2.17 12.07 -12.79
CA GLN A 63 -2.69 13.34 -12.29
C GLN A 63 -1.65 14.05 -11.41
N SER A 64 -0.83 14.89 -12.03
CA SER A 64 0.22 15.68 -11.34
C SER A 64 -0.26 16.99 -10.73
N GLN A 65 -1.50 17.41 -11.00
CA GLN A 65 -2.06 18.67 -10.50
C GLN A 65 -3.45 18.50 -9.87
N PRO A 66 -3.56 17.79 -8.74
CA PRO A 66 -4.83 17.70 -8.02
C PRO A 66 -5.26 19.10 -7.54
N LYS A 67 -6.56 19.41 -7.67
CA LYS A 67 -7.19 20.67 -7.25
C LYS A 67 -8.54 20.40 -6.60
N THR A 68 -8.90 21.17 -5.58
CA THR A 68 -10.25 21.17 -4.99
C THR A 68 -10.71 22.59 -4.68
N SER A 69 -12.02 22.85 -4.82
CA SER A 69 -12.61 24.17 -4.55
C SER A 69 -12.55 24.56 -3.08
N LYS A 70 -12.31 23.61 -2.17
CA LYS A 70 -12.22 23.86 -0.72
C LYS A 70 -10.83 24.30 -0.25
N GLU A 71 -9.82 24.36 -1.13
CA GLU A 71 -8.46 24.81 -0.75
C GLU A 71 -8.44 26.27 -0.24
N SER A 72 -9.42 27.11 -0.62
CA SER A 72 -9.54 28.49 -0.12
C SER A 72 -10.16 28.59 1.28
N GLU A 73 -10.78 27.51 1.76
CA GLU A 73 -11.54 27.47 3.01
C GLU A 73 -10.77 26.78 4.14
N ASN A 74 -9.71 26.03 3.81
CA ASN A 74 -8.91 25.26 4.75
C ASN A 74 -7.41 25.32 4.38
N ASP A 75 -6.62 26.01 5.21
CA ASP A 75 -5.18 26.19 4.98
C ASP A 75 -4.39 24.88 5.07
N GLU A 76 -4.79 23.94 5.95
CA GLU A 76 -4.14 22.63 6.06
C GLU A 76 -4.38 21.80 4.78
N LEU A 77 -5.61 21.81 4.27
CA LEU A 77 -5.95 21.19 2.99
C LEU A 77 -5.15 21.79 1.85
N LYS A 78 -5.01 23.12 1.81
CA LYS A 78 -4.20 23.81 0.81
C LYS A 78 -2.74 23.36 0.83
N GLN A 79 -2.12 23.32 2.01
CA GLN A 79 -0.74 22.85 2.18
C GLN A 79 -0.57 21.39 1.75
N TYR A 80 -1.53 20.53 2.11
CA TYR A 80 -1.54 19.13 1.69
C TYR A 80 -1.65 18.99 0.17
N MET A 81 -2.51 19.77 -0.48
CA MET A 81 -2.64 19.76 -1.95
C MET A 81 -1.39 20.31 -2.63
N GLU A 82 -0.72 21.31 -2.05
CA GLU A 82 0.59 21.78 -2.51
C GLU A 82 1.67 20.70 -2.37
N TYR A 83 1.65 19.92 -1.29
CA TYR A 83 2.52 18.74 -1.14
C TYR A 83 2.25 17.72 -2.25
N GLN A 84 1.00 17.34 -2.51
CA GLN A 84 0.65 16.40 -3.57
C GLN A 84 1.14 16.86 -4.96
N ARG A 85 1.04 18.17 -5.24
CA ARG A 85 1.51 18.77 -6.50
C ARG A 85 3.03 18.74 -6.70
N LYS A 86 3.81 18.53 -5.64
CA LYS A 86 5.28 18.41 -5.70
C LYS A 86 5.77 17.00 -6.02
N LEU A 87 4.86 16.02 -6.12
CA LEU A 87 5.19 14.63 -6.37
C LEU A 87 4.94 14.28 -7.84
N ASN A 88 5.86 13.53 -8.43
CA ASN A 88 5.69 12.91 -9.74
C ASN A 88 5.50 11.39 -9.56
N HIS A 89 4.23 10.96 -9.50
CA HIS A 89 3.88 9.57 -9.18
C HIS A 89 4.33 8.57 -10.26
N GLU A 90 4.25 8.95 -11.54
CA GLU A 90 4.75 8.09 -12.62
C GLU A 90 6.26 7.87 -12.53
N ARG A 91 7.03 8.93 -12.26
CA ARG A 91 8.48 8.82 -12.09
C ARG A 91 8.83 8.09 -10.79
N LEU A 92 8.04 8.26 -9.74
CA LEU A 92 8.20 7.52 -8.49
C LEU A 92 8.12 6.00 -8.75
N VAL A 93 7.06 5.55 -9.41
CA VAL A 93 6.88 4.14 -9.77
C VAL A 93 8.00 3.65 -10.68
N TYR A 94 8.31 4.40 -11.74
CA TYR A 94 9.37 4.04 -12.69
C TYR A 94 10.72 3.83 -11.98
N HIS A 95 11.16 4.81 -11.19
CA HIS A 95 12.46 4.76 -10.54
C HIS A 95 12.50 3.71 -9.43
N ALA A 96 11.39 3.43 -8.74
CA ALA A 96 11.31 2.35 -7.79
C ALA A 96 11.54 0.98 -8.45
N LEU A 97 10.89 0.74 -9.59
CA LEU A 97 11.01 -0.51 -10.35
C LEU A 97 12.41 -0.66 -10.96
N ASP A 98 12.94 0.42 -11.55
CA ASP A 98 14.27 0.40 -12.16
C ASP A 98 15.36 0.19 -11.09
N TYR A 99 15.24 0.89 -9.95
CA TYR A 99 16.13 0.69 -8.81
C TYR A 99 16.10 -0.76 -8.32
N ALA A 100 14.91 -1.32 -8.09
CA ALA A 100 14.76 -2.70 -7.62
C ALA A 100 15.39 -3.70 -8.60
N LYS A 101 15.16 -3.51 -9.91
CA LYS A 101 15.72 -4.37 -10.98
C LYS A 101 17.24 -4.32 -10.99
N ASN A 102 17.82 -3.11 -11.05
CA ASN A 102 19.26 -2.93 -11.15
C ASN A 102 19.96 -3.43 -9.87
N HIS A 103 19.42 -3.14 -8.69
CA HIS A 103 20.01 -3.60 -7.43
C HIS A 103 19.89 -5.11 -7.24
N LEU A 104 18.78 -5.74 -7.64
CA LEU A 104 18.69 -7.20 -7.60
C LEU A 104 19.70 -7.84 -8.55
N GLN A 105 19.81 -7.37 -9.80
CA GLN A 105 20.81 -7.88 -10.76
C GLN A 105 22.25 -7.77 -10.21
N LEU A 106 22.62 -6.61 -9.66
CA LEU A 106 23.93 -6.40 -9.07
C LEU A 106 24.19 -7.34 -7.88
N ASN A 107 23.20 -7.55 -7.00
CA ASN A 107 23.38 -8.42 -5.84
C ASN A 107 23.41 -9.91 -6.23
N THR A 108 22.62 -10.34 -7.23
CA THR A 108 22.69 -11.71 -7.75
C THR A 108 24.07 -12.02 -8.32
N GLN A 109 24.69 -11.08 -9.05
CA GLN A 109 26.06 -11.24 -9.56
C GLN A 109 27.10 -11.24 -8.43
N LYS A 110 26.98 -10.33 -7.47
CA LYS A 110 27.93 -10.23 -6.34
C LYS A 110 27.88 -11.42 -5.38
N LEU A 111 26.72 -12.05 -5.25
CA LEU A 111 26.45 -13.15 -4.33
C LEU A 111 26.39 -14.51 -5.04
N GLU A 112 26.89 -14.58 -6.27
CA GLU A 112 26.95 -15.83 -7.04
C GLU A 112 27.68 -16.92 -6.25
N GLY A 113 27.06 -18.09 -6.14
CA GLY A 113 27.56 -19.21 -5.34
C GLY A 113 27.29 -19.12 -3.83
N ASP A 114 26.76 -18.01 -3.31
CA ASP A 114 26.38 -17.85 -1.89
C ASP A 114 24.84 -17.75 -1.75
N GLU A 115 24.18 -18.89 -1.87
CA GLU A 115 22.71 -18.97 -1.79
C GLU A 115 22.14 -18.42 -0.49
N LYS A 116 22.87 -18.56 0.63
CA LYS A 116 22.39 -18.11 1.94
C LYS A 116 22.32 -16.58 1.95
N LYS A 117 23.40 -15.90 1.57
CA LYS A 117 23.40 -14.44 1.49
C LYS A 117 22.40 -13.91 0.47
N LEU A 118 22.23 -14.60 -0.66
CA LEU A 118 21.22 -14.22 -1.64
C LEU A 118 19.79 -14.33 -1.07
N ARG A 119 19.48 -15.43 -0.36
CA ARG A 119 18.19 -15.59 0.34
C ARG A 119 17.97 -14.49 1.39
N ASP A 120 18.98 -14.14 2.17
CA ASP A 120 18.88 -13.10 3.18
C ASP A 120 18.70 -11.70 2.55
N TYR A 121 19.38 -11.44 1.43
CA TYR A 121 19.16 -10.23 0.62
C TYR A 121 17.71 -10.16 0.11
N LEU A 122 17.19 -11.25 -0.46
CA LEU A 122 15.81 -11.29 -0.99
C LEU A 122 14.78 -11.02 0.11
N LYS A 123 14.93 -11.63 1.29
CA LYS A 123 14.05 -11.38 2.45
C LYS A 123 14.03 -9.91 2.87
N SER A 124 15.19 -9.27 2.86
CA SER A 124 15.29 -7.86 3.24
C SER A 124 14.81 -6.90 2.15
N ALA A 125 15.09 -7.21 0.88
CA ALA A 125 14.80 -6.34 -0.24
C ALA A 125 13.35 -6.46 -0.74
N PHE A 126 12.76 -7.64 -0.60
CA PHE A 126 11.46 -8.01 -1.13
C PHE A 126 10.65 -8.81 -0.10
N PRO A 127 10.32 -8.23 1.08
CA PRO A 127 9.75 -8.93 2.22
C PRO A 127 8.44 -9.68 1.91
N ILE A 128 7.71 -9.28 0.87
CA ILE A 128 6.50 -9.97 0.42
C ILE A 128 6.85 -10.93 -0.71
N SER A 129 7.56 -10.45 -1.73
CA SER A 129 7.73 -11.16 -3.01
C SER A 129 8.68 -12.34 -2.93
N HIS A 130 9.65 -12.30 -2.01
CA HIS A 130 10.59 -13.43 -1.81
C HIS A 130 9.90 -14.74 -1.41
N ARG A 131 8.62 -14.65 -1.00
CA ARG A 131 7.86 -15.81 -0.50
C ARG A 131 7.30 -16.68 -1.62
N PHE A 132 7.13 -16.13 -2.81
CA PHE A 132 6.51 -16.80 -3.95
C PHE A 132 7.39 -16.79 -5.21
N ALA A 133 8.52 -16.07 -5.17
CA ALA A 133 9.44 -15.95 -6.29
C ALA A 133 10.90 -15.89 -5.78
N ASP A 134 11.79 -16.55 -6.53
CA ASP A 134 13.24 -16.45 -6.37
C ASP A 134 13.81 -15.23 -7.11
N ALA A 135 15.14 -15.06 -7.05
CA ALA A 135 15.81 -13.92 -7.69
C ALA A 135 15.57 -13.86 -9.21
N GLU A 136 15.60 -15.00 -9.91
CA GLU A 136 15.41 -15.05 -11.36
C GLU A 136 13.97 -14.65 -11.73
N LYS A 137 12.99 -15.22 -11.03
CA LYS A 137 11.58 -14.90 -11.22
C LYS A 137 11.29 -13.44 -10.89
N ILE A 138 11.83 -12.90 -9.80
CA ILE A 138 11.66 -11.47 -9.46
C ILE A 138 12.28 -10.58 -10.56
N ILE A 139 13.48 -10.90 -11.07
CA ILE A 139 14.07 -10.15 -12.21
C ILE A 139 13.16 -10.18 -13.44
N LEU A 140 12.60 -11.34 -13.77
CA LEU A 140 11.67 -11.48 -14.90
C LEU A 140 10.43 -10.58 -14.73
N LEU A 141 9.80 -10.61 -13.56
CA LEU A 141 8.62 -9.78 -13.27
C LEU A 141 8.97 -8.29 -13.27
N LEU A 142 10.11 -7.88 -12.70
CA LEU A 142 10.60 -6.50 -12.73
C LEU A 142 10.87 -6.01 -14.16
N ARG A 143 11.45 -6.85 -15.02
CA ARG A 143 11.65 -6.52 -16.45
C ARG A 143 10.31 -6.27 -17.15
N LYS A 144 9.31 -7.12 -16.90
CA LYS A 144 7.97 -6.93 -17.44
C LYS A 144 7.36 -5.61 -16.94
N LEU A 145 7.42 -5.34 -15.64
CA LEU A 145 6.93 -4.09 -15.02
C LEU A 145 7.59 -2.84 -15.64
N VAL A 146 8.92 -2.80 -15.70
CA VAL A 146 9.66 -1.67 -16.27
C VAL A 146 9.30 -1.45 -17.75
N ASN A 147 9.17 -2.52 -18.53
CA ASN A 147 8.78 -2.42 -19.94
C ASN A 147 7.31 -2.00 -20.12
N GLY A 148 6.42 -2.47 -19.23
CA GLY A 148 4.99 -2.17 -19.26
C GLY A 148 4.63 -0.79 -18.71
N HIS A 149 5.49 -0.18 -17.89
CA HIS A 149 5.30 1.16 -17.32
C HIS A 149 5.23 2.27 -18.37
N ASN A 150 5.74 2.05 -19.58
CA ASN A 150 5.64 2.99 -20.71
C ASN A 150 4.18 3.20 -21.22
N SER A 151 3.19 2.56 -20.59
CA SER A 151 1.78 2.66 -20.96
C SER A 151 0.95 2.89 -19.69
N THR A 152 0.59 4.13 -19.40
CA THR A 152 -0.06 4.56 -18.15
C THR A 152 -1.33 3.77 -17.77
N ASN A 153 -2.08 3.26 -18.75
CA ASN A 153 -3.28 2.44 -18.54
C ASN A 153 -3.02 1.05 -17.94
N ASN A 154 -1.77 0.61 -17.91
CA ASN A 154 -1.38 -0.75 -17.55
C ASN A 154 -1.21 -0.96 -16.04
N TRP A 155 -1.06 0.13 -15.27
CA TRP A 155 -0.89 0.10 -13.82
C TRP A 155 -2.06 -0.56 -13.07
N TYR A 156 -3.29 -0.43 -13.58
CA TYR A 156 -4.51 -0.92 -12.93
C TYR A 156 -4.91 -2.34 -13.34
N ARG A 157 -4.09 -3.04 -14.13
CA ARG A 157 -4.43 -4.37 -14.70
C ARG A 157 -3.49 -5.48 -14.26
N MET A 158 -2.69 -5.22 -13.24
CA MET A 158 -1.72 -6.16 -12.71
C MET A 158 -2.40 -7.19 -11.81
N ASN A 159 -1.87 -8.41 -11.78
CA ASN A 159 -2.29 -9.40 -10.80
C ASN A 159 -1.62 -9.14 -9.43
N ALA A 160 -2.07 -9.86 -8.40
CA ALA A 160 -1.61 -9.67 -7.03
C ALA A 160 -0.10 -9.90 -6.82
N TYR A 161 0.55 -10.74 -7.63
CA TYR A 161 2.00 -10.95 -7.55
C TYR A 161 2.76 -9.70 -7.99
N PHE A 162 2.31 -9.08 -9.09
CA PHE A 162 2.88 -7.82 -9.55
C PHE A 162 2.59 -6.69 -8.57
N HIS A 163 1.38 -6.60 -8.00
CA HIS A 163 1.08 -5.64 -6.94
C HIS A 163 2.00 -5.79 -5.73
N ALA A 164 2.20 -7.01 -5.22
CA ALA A 164 3.12 -7.27 -4.12
C ALA A 164 4.58 -6.84 -4.44
N LEU A 165 5.03 -7.10 -5.66
CA LEU A 165 6.39 -6.73 -6.11
C LEU A 165 6.58 -5.23 -6.28
N VAL A 166 5.59 -4.54 -6.83
CA VAL A 166 5.56 -3.09 -6.93
C VAL A 166 5.59 -2.47 -5.54
N TYR A 167 4.81 -3.02 -4.61
CA TYR A 167 4.78 -2.56 -3.22
C TYR A 167 6.15 -2.64 -2.55
N ASP A 168 6.80 -3.80 -2.60
CA ASP A 168 8.15 -4.01 -2.07
C ASP A 168 9.15 -3.00 -2.69
N SER A 169 9.08 -2.84 -4.02
CA SER A 169 9.99 -1.96 -4.78
C SER A 169 9.82 -0.50 -4.38
N MET A 170 8.58 -0.03 -4.28
CA MET A 170 8.23 1.34 -3.90
C MET A 170 8.64 1.65 -2.46
N LYS A 171 8.25 0.81 -1.51
CA LYS A 171 8.57 1.00 -0.09
C LYS A 171 10.07 1.12 0.13
N ARG A 172 10.85 0.26 -0.53
CA ARG A 172 12.31 0.29 -0.47
C ARG A 172 12.87 1.56 -1.11
N PHE A 173 12.43 1.91 -2.32
CA PHE A 173 12.94 3.07 -3.05
C PHE A 173 12.63 4.39 -2.33
N VAL A 174 11.41 4.57 -1.81
CA VAL A 174 11.03 5.77 -1.06
C VAL A 174 11.96 5.99 0.14
N LYS A 175 12.29 4.93 0.89
CA LYS A 175 13.24 5.03 2.00
C LYS A 175 14.60 5.58 1.54
N ILE A 176 15.10 5.10 0.40
CA ILE A 176 16.40 5.53 -0.16
C ILE A 176 16.32 6.96 -0.70
N HIS A 177 15.27 7.27 -1.46
CA HIS A 177 15.04 8.60 -2.00
C HIS A 177 14.92 9.65 -0.90
N ASN A 178 14.16 9.35 0.17
CA ASN A 178 14.02 10.25 1.31
C ASN A 178 15.34 10.46 2.06
N GLN A 179 16.22 9.46 2.09
CA GLN A 179 17.58 9.63 2.61
C GLN A 179 18.40 10.55 1.70
N LEU A 180 18.33 10.35 0.38
CA LEU A 180 19.01 11.20 -0.60
C LEU A 180 18.53 12.66 -0.54
N VAL A 181 17.24 12.91 -0.31
CA VAL A 181 16.71 14.26 -0.13
C VAL A 181 17.39 14.99 1.03
N LEU A 182 17.79 14.27 2.09
CA LEU A 182 18.48 14.84 3.26
C LEU A 182 19.99 14.96 3.04
N GLU A 183 20.62 13.93 2.45
CA GLU A 183 22.08 13.82 2.36
C GLU A 183 22.69 14.44 1.10
N SER A 184 21.94 14.45 -0.01
CA SER A 184 22.41 14.88 -1.33
C SER A 184 21.23 15.38 -2.19
N PRO A 185 20.62 16.53 -1.83
CA PRO A 185 19.40 17.03 -2.47
C PRO A 185 19.53 17.20 -4.00
N GLU A 186 20.72 17.53 -4.49
CA GLU A 186 21.03 17.61 -5.92
C GLU A 186 20.86 16.28 -6.63
N LYS A 187 21.33 15.16 -6.04
CA LYS A 187 21.13 13.82 -6.59
C LYS A 187 19.68 13.38 -6.49
N ALA A 188 18.99 13.72 -5.41
CA ALA A 188 17.56 13.45 -5.27
C ALA A 188 16.74 14.14 -6.38
N LYS A 189 17.13 15.36 -6.78
CA LYS A 189 16.48 16.10 -7.88
C LYS A 189 16.68 15.44 -9.25
N GLU A 190 17.78 14.72 -9.48
CA GLU A 190 18.03 14.03 -10.76
C GLU A 190 16.97 12.98 -11.08
N TYR A 191 16.38 12.35 -10.06
CA TYR A 191 15.26 11.41 -10.22
C TYR A 191 13.99 12.11 -10.71
N GLY A 192 13.81 13.41 -10.44
CA GLY A 192 12.59 14.14 -10.81
C GLY A 192 11.31 13.60 -10.17
N VAL A 193 11.44 12.86 -9.06
CA VAL A 193 10.34 12.19 -8.34
C VAL A 193 9.60 13.16 -7.42
N SER A 194 10.33 14.12 -6.84
CA SER A 194 9.79 15.11 -5.90
C SER A 194 10.56 16.42 -6.01
N GLU A 195 9.92 17.55 -5.73
CA GLU A 195 10.57 18.87 -5.68
C GLU A 195 11.42 19.10 -4.41
N GLY A 196 12.35 18.17 -4.13
CA GLY A 196 13.24 18.24 -2.96
C GLY A 196 12.55 18.00 -1.61
N ILE A 197 11.37 17.36 -1.63
CA ILE A 197 10.63 16.99 -0.42
C ILE A 197 10.69 15.48 -0.21
N GLN A 198 10.57 15.05 1.05
CA GLN A 198 10.41 13.64 1.36
C GLN A 198 9.01 13.16 0.98
N ILE A 199 8.91 11.89 0.62
CA ILE A 199 7.69 11.23 0.19
C ILE A 199 7.15 10.43 1.38
N ASP A 200 5.93 10.71 1.77
CA ASP A 200 5.15 9.84 2.63
C ASP A 200 4.64 8.66 1.79
N PHE A 201 5.28 7.49 1.93
CA PHE A 201 4.88 6.29 1.19
C PHE A 201 3.51 5.79 1.61
N ASP A 202 3.11 6.03 2.84
CA ASP A 202 1.89 5.45 3.40
C ASP A 202 0.68 6.23 2.88
N ASP A 203 0.81 7.56 2.85
CA ASP A 203 -0.12 8.45 2.15
C ASP A 203 -0.16 8.15 0.64
N TRP A 204 0.99 7.93 0.01
CA TRP A 204 1.02 7.58 -1.41
C TRP A 204 0.31 6.24 -1.69
N ALA A 205 0.58 5.22 -0.88
CA ALA A 205 -0.05 3.91 -1.02
C ALA A 205 -1.56 3.99 -0.75
N TYR A 206 -1.99 4.80 0.22
CA TYR A 206 -3.40 5.07 0.49
C TYR A 206 -4.13 5.62 -0.74
N LEU A 207 -3.50 6.56 -1.45
CA LEU A 207 -4.14 7.33 -2.53
C LEU A 207 -4.01 6.69 -3.91
N TYR A 208 -2.92 5.97 -4.19
CA TYR A 208 -2.56 5.59 -5.56
C TYR A 208 -2.41 4.08 -5.76
N PHE A 209 -2.36 3.29 -4.68
CA PHE A 209 -2.19 1.85 -4.80
C PHE A 209 -3.56 1.18 -5.08
N PRO A 210 -3.70 0.43 -6.18
CA PRO A 210 -5.01 -0.03 -6.64
C PRO A 210 -5.54 -1.26 -5.89
N ASP A 211 -4.65 -2.14 -5.41
CA ASP A 211 -5.01 -3.37 -4.71
C ASP A 211 -3.98 -3.69 -3.61
N LEU A 212 -4.47 -4.05 -2.43
CA LEU A 212 -3.69 -4.42 -1.24
C LEU A 212 -4.16 -5.78 -0.66
N ASP A 213 -4.88 -6.61 -1.41
CA ASP A 213 -5.39 -7.88 -0.90
C ASP A 213 -4.29 -8.93 -0.69
N PHE A 214 -3.15 -8.77 -1.38
CA PHE A 214 -1.99 -9.66 -1.27
C PHE A 214 -1.40 -9.75 0.16
N HIS A 215 -1.74 -8.83 1.06
CA HIS A 215 -1.20 -8.76 2.41
C HIS A 215 -2.22 -9.09 3.53
N ILE A 216 -3.45 -9.50 3.21
CA ILE A 216 -4.47 -9.84 4.22
C ILE A 216 -3.91 -10.85 5.26
N GLY A 217 -4.13 -10.56 6.54
CA GLY A 217 -3.58 -11.34 7.66
C GLY A 217 -2.08 -11.15 7.87
N ARG A 218 -1.49 -10.09 7.31
CA ARG A 218 -0.08 -9.73 7.51
C ARG A 218 0.00 -8.23 7.77
N ASP A 219 0.75 -7.89 8.80
CA ASP A 219 1.07 -6.51 9.09
C ASP A 219 2.08 -6.00 8.06
N LEU A 220 1.70 -4.91 7.39
CA LEU A 220 2.60 -4.16 6.52
C LEU A 220 3.36 -3.06 7.31
N GLY A 221 3.02 -2.87 8.59
CA GLY A 221 3.51 -1.82 9.47
C GLY A 221 2.59 -0.58 9.51
N TYR A 222 1.32 -0.70 9.12
CA TYR A 222 0.42 0.44 8.85
C TYR A 222 -0.94 0.29 9.50
N THR A 223 -1.48 1.40 10.03
CA THR A 223 -2.76 1.42 10.75
C THR A 223 -3.90 2.07 9.98
N HIS A 224 -3.65 2.79 8.88
CA HIS A 224 -4.66 3.65 8.25
C HIS A 224 -4.58 3.64 6.70
N TYR A 225 -5.27 2.71 6.05
CA TYR A 225 -5.53 2.73 4.60
C TYR A 225 -7.00 2.40 4.28
N PRO A 226 -7.56 2.76 3.10
CA PRO A 226 -9.00 2.69 2.83
C PRO A 226 -9.54 1.27 2.98
N PHE A 227 -8.71 0.27 2.68
CA PHE A 227 -9.05 -1.14 2.77
C PHE A 227 -8.72 -1.77 4.13
N ALA A 228 -8.19 -1.04 5.11
CA ALA A 228 -7.87 -1.62 6.43
C ALA A 228 -9.11 -2.25 7.09
N LYS A 229 -10.27 -1.60 6.99
CA LYS A 229 -11.54 -2.15 7.49
C LYS A 229 -11.97 -3.40 6.71
N ARG A 230 -11.85 -3.38 5.38
CA ARG A 230 -12.19 -4.53 4.52
C ARG A 230 -11.25 -5.71 4.79
N ASN A 231 -9.94 -5.47 4.78
CA ASN A 231 -8.93 -6.50 5.03
C ASN A 231 -9.07 -7.08 6.44
N LYS A 232 -9.45 -6.26 7.43
CA LYS A 232 -9.75 -6.75 8.78
C LYS A 232 -11.00 -7.64 8.80
N ALA A 233 -12.07 -7.23 8.12
CA ALA A 233 -13.27 -8.06 8.00
C ALA A 233 -12.97 -9.41 7.30
N ILE A 234 -12.16 -9.40 6.24
CA ILE A 234 -11.72 -10.62 5.56
C ILE A 234 -10.87 -11.48 6.51
N GLU A 235 -9.91 -10.88 7.22
CA GLU A 235 -9.08 -11.60 8.20
C GLU A 235 -9.91 -12.27 9.29
N ASP A 236 -10.86 -11.53 9.88
CA ASP A 236 -11.74 -12.03 10.93
C ASP A 236 -12.64 -13.17 10.42
N GLU A 237 -13.16 -13.07 9.19
CA GLU A 237 -13.96 -14.12 8.57
C GLU A 237 -13.13 -15.39 8.27
N ILE A 238 -11.90 -15.23 7.77
CA ILE A 238 -10.96 -16.35 7.59
C ILE A 238 -10.72 -17.04 8.93
N GLU A 239 -10.44 -16.27 9.99
CA GLU A 239 -10.22 -16.83 11.32
C GLU A 239 -11.44 -17.58 11.86
N ASN A 240 -12.65 -17.04 11.68
CA ASN A 240 -13.88 -17.68 12.12
C ASN A 240 -14.10 -19.03 11.43
N LYS A 241 -13.90 -19.09 10.11
CA LYS A 241 -14.01 -20.34 9.36
C LYS A 241 -12.92 -21.35 9.75
N MET A 242 -11.70 -20.88 9.99
CA MET A 242 -10.62 -21.75 10.49
C MET A 242 -10.92 -22.29 11.89
N LYS A 243 -11.49 -21.47 12.79
CA LYS A 243 -11.96 -21.93 14.12
C LYS A 243 -13.10 -22.94 14.00
N ALA A 244 -13.91 -22.87 12.95
CA ALA A 244 -14.96 -23.85 12.64
C ALA A 244 -14.43 -25.15 11.97
N GLY A 245 -13.13 -25.28 11.75
CA GLY A 245 -12.48 -26.50 11.26
C GLY A 245 -12.10 -26.49 9.78
N SER A 246 -12.35 -25.42 9.03
CA SER A 246 -11.87 -25.30 7.65
C SER A 246 -10.37 -25.07 7.58
N SER A 247 -9.71 -25.60 6.55
CA SER A 247 -8.35 -25.20 6.21
C SER A 247 -8.31 -23.73 5.76
N ARG A 248 -7.12 -23.11 5.80
CA ARG A 248 -6.94 -21.72 5.32
C ARG A 248 -7.32 -21.55 3.84
N GLU A 249 -7.04 -22.56 3.00
CA GLU A 249 -7.38 -22.52 1.57
C GLU A 249 -8.90 -22.62 1.36
N GLU A 250 -9.60 -23.48 2.09
CA GLU A 250 -11.07 -23.56 2.03
C GLU A 250 -11.72 -22.28 2.53
N ALA A 251 -11.22 -21.71 3.63
CA ALA A 251 -11.71 -20.45 4.17
C ALA A 251 -11.61 -19.32 3.13
N LEU A 252 -10.41 -19.12 2.54
CA LEU A 252 -10.17 -18.13 1.49
C LEU A 252 -11.05 -18.34 0.26
N LYS A 253 -11.21 -19.58 -0.21
CA LYS A 253 -12.07 -19.89 -1.37
C LYS A 253 -13.54 -19.58 -1.07
N SER A 254 -14.01 -19.90 0.13
CA SER A 254 -15.43 -19.75 0.48
C SER A 254 -15.88 -18.29 0.62
N ILE A 255 -14.96 -17.36 0.86
CA ILE A 255 -15.25 -15.92 1.01
C ILE A 255 -14.86 -15.12 -0.25
N LYS A 256 -14.29 -15.79 -1.26
CA LYS A 256 -13.76 -15.14 -2.45
C LYS A 256 -14.81 -14.23 -3.09
N ASP A 257 -15.99 -14.78 -3.37
CA ASP A 257 -17.05 -14.06 -4.07
C ASP A 257 -17.68 -12.97 -3.20
N ASP A 258 -17.83 -13.23 -1.90
CA ASP A 258 -18.39 -12.28 -0.92
C ASP A 258 -17.57 -10.99 -0.82
N TYR A 259 -16.25 -11.12 -0.98
CA TYR A 259 -15.31 -9.99 -0.92
C TYR A 259 -14.73 -9.60 -2.28
N GLU A 260 -15.20 -10.21 -3.37
CA GLU A 260 -14.71 -9.99 -4.73
C GLU A 260 -13.17 -10.11 -4.84
N MET A 261 -12.60 -11.13 -4.21
CA MET A 261 -11.15 -11.36 -4.22
C MET A 261 -10.69 -12.02 -5.53
N ASP A 262 -9.59 -11.54 -6.08
CA ASP A 262 -8.96 -12.17 -7.25
C ASP A 262 -8.32 -13.52 -6.90
N ASP A 263 -8.32 -14.45 -7.85
CA ASP A 263 -7.67 -15.75 -7.69
C ASP A 263 -6.17 -15.60 -7.40
N SER A 264 -5.53 -14.61 -8.03
CA SER A 264 -4.12 -14.30 -7.78
C SER A 264 -3.87 -13.85 -6.34
N SER A 265 -4.77 -13.06 -5.73
CA SER A 265 -4.68 -12.64 -4.34
C SER A 265 -4.74 -13.84 -3.40
N ILE A 266 -5.65 -14.79 -3.64
CA ILE A 266 -5.71 -16.05 -2.88
C ILE A 266 -4.39 -16.84 -3.00
N LYS A 267 -3.83 -16.97 -4.21
CA LYS A 267 -2.55 -17.66 -4.41
C LYS A 267 -1.42 -17.01 -3.60
N VAL A 268 -1.30 -15.67 -3.63
CA VAL A 268 -0.28 -14.92 -2.86
C VAL A 268 -0.47 -15.08 -1.36
N LEU A 269 -1.72 -15.04 -0.88
CA LEU A 269 -2.04 -15.22 0.54
C LEU A 269 -1.68 -16.62 1.06
N LEU A 270 -1.82 -17.63 0.21
CA LEU A 270 -1.40 -19.01 0.46
C LEU A 270 0.11 -19.24 0.24
N GLY A 271 0.84 -18.25 -0.30
CA GLY A 271 2.26 -18.39 -0.61
C GLY A 271 2.53 -19.35 -1.77
N LYS A 272 1.58 -19.52 -2.70
CA LYS A 272 1.79 -20.33 -3.89
C LYS A 272 2.83 -19.64 -4.80
N PRO A 273 3.74 -20.40 -5.43
CA PRO A 273 4.74 -19.83 -6.33
C PRO A 273 4.10 -19.29 -7.61
N VAL A 274 4.77 -18.32 -8.24
CA VAL A 274 4.32 -17.69 -9.50
C VAL A 274 4.35 -18.70 -10.65
N SER A 275 3.17 -19.04 -11.19
CA SER A 275 3.03 -19.89 -12.39
C SER A 275 3.40 -19.14 -13.67
N THR A 276 3.39 -19.83 -14.82
CA THR A 276 3.66 -19.20 -16.12
C THR A 276 2.57 -18.19 -16.48
N GLU A 277 1.31 -18.55 -16.25
CA GLU A 277 0.13 -17.72 -16.49
C GLU A 277 0.16 -16.47 -15.59
N ASP A 278 0.61 -16.64 -14.33
CA ASP A 278 0.78 -15.53 -13.39
C ASP A 278 1.89 -14.53 -13.83
N THR A 279 2.73 -14.88 -14.82
CA THR A 279 3.73 -13.95 -15.39
C THR A 279 3.17 -13.05 -16.49
N GLU A 280 1.92 -13.24 -16.91
CA GLU A 280 1.25 -12.29 -17.78
C GLU A 280 1.01 -11.00 -17.00
N LEU A 281 1.61 -9.91 -17.49
CA LEU A 281 1.64 -8.64 -16.76
C LEU A 281 0.25 -8.01 -16.65
N PHE A 282 -0.58 -8.20 -17.67
CA PHE A 282 -1.92 -7.69 -17.71
C PHE A 282 -2.89 -8.86 -17.74
N PHE A 283 -4.01 -8.71 -17.04
CA PHE A 283 -5.19 -9.48 -17.37
C PHE A 283 -5.47 -9.31 -18.86
N THR A 284 -5.17 -10.34 -19.64
CA THR A 284 -5.86 -10.55 -20.90
C THR A 284 -7.25 -11.00 -20.47
N SER A 285 -8.26 -10.16 -20.64
CA SER A 285 -9.64 -10.62 -20.55
C SER A 285 -9.79 -11.66 -21.67
N VAL A 286 -9.64 -12.94 -21.31
CA VAL A 286 -10.12 -14.02 -22.16
C VAL A 286 -11.63 -14.07 -21.93
N GLU A 287 -12.34 -13.83 -23.04
CA GLU A 287 -13.79 -13.68 -23.27
C GLU A 287 -14.33 -12.24 -23.32
#